data_AF-A0AAV4MZU9-F1
#
_entry.id   AF-A0AAV4MZU9-F1
#
_cell.length_a   1.000
_cell.length_b   1.000
_cell.length_c   1.000
_cell.angle_alpha   90.00
_cell.angle_beta   90.00
_cell.angle_gamma   90.00
#
_symmetry.space_group_name_H-M   'P 1'
#
loop_
_entity.id
_entity.type
_entity.pdbx_description
1 polymer ?
#
loop_
_entity_poly.entity_id
_entity_poly.type
_entity_poly.pdbx_seq_one_letter_code
_entity_poly.pdbx_strand_id
1 'polypeptide(L)'
;MHRRVAQVISILLLVNSVAPSAIPIWELLTYEEKMGRLMYLFVHLVQRYCKTSPSNDCRKIMTLHGISNLLNYDEHTLDLLDPDQRNASELVWQAATKSRYKFPPEKSYDRENVKSPSSDYELSPSDSNDEPQRVVVPAPKHLFPNRRMIYS
;
A
#
# COMPACT_ATOMS: atom_id res chain seq x y z
N MET A 1 45.00 9.28 -36.42
CA MET A 1 43.94 10.03 -35.71
C MET A 1 42.58 9.34 -35.81
N HIS A 2 42.11 8.96 -37.00
CA HIS A 2 40.78 8.35 -37.24
C HIS A 2 40.46 7.08 -36.43
N ARG A 3 41.41 6.17 -36.22
CA ARG A 3 41.18 4.92 -35.48
C ARG A 3 40.85 5.15 -34.01
N ARG A 4 41.46 6.17 -33.39
CA ARG A 4 41.18 6.54 -31.99
C ARG A 4 39.83 7.26 -31.87
N VAL A 5 39.49 8.08 -32.86
CA VAL A 5 38.17 8.75 -32.93
C VAL A 5 37.05 7.73 -33.10
N ALA A 6 37.21 6.74 -33.98
CA ALA A 6 36.24 5.66 -34.16
C ALA A 6 36.05 4.82 -32.89
N GLN A 7 37.13 4.53 -32.15
CA GLN A 7 37.04 3.82 -30.87
C GLN A 7 36.29 4.64 -29.81
N VAL A 8 36.55 5.94 -29.70
CA VAL A 8 35.86 6.83 -28.75
C VAL A 8 34.37 6.93 -29.08
N ILE A 9 34.00 7.09 -30.35
CA ILE A 9 32.59 7.13 -30.79
C ILE A 9 31.90 5.80 -30.51
N SER A 10 32.56 4.67 -30.79
CA SER A 10 31.99 3.35 -30.52
C SER A 10 31.76 3.10 -29.03
N ILE A 11 32.67 3.58 -28.16
CA ILE A 11 32.48 3.50 -26.71
C ILE A 11 31.32 4.38 -26.28
N LEU A 12 31.24 5.63 -26.76
CA LEU A 12 30.17 6.58 -26.41
C LEU A 12 28.77 6.06 -26.77
N LEU A 13 28.63 5.38 -27.91
CA LEU A 13 27.36 4.78 -28.31
C LEU A 13 26.96 3.60 -27.41
N LEU A 14 27.93 2.81 -26.93
CA LEU A 14 27.65 1.70 -26.02
C LEU A 14 27.22 2.19 -24.62
N VAL A 15 27.82 3.25 -24.07
CA VAL A 15 27.43 3.75 -22.73
C VAL A 15 26.01 4.33 -22.72
N ASN A 16 25.53 4.88 -23.85
CA ASN A 16 24.17 5.39 -23.98
C ASN A 16 23.09 4.28 -24.09
N SER A 17 23.48 3.01 -24.24
CA SER A 17 22.54 1.89 -24.35
C SER A 17 22.18 1.27 -22.99
N VAL A 18 22.78 1.73 -21.89
CA VAL A 18 22.45 1.26 -20.55
C VAL A 18 21.24 2.03 -20.04
N ALA A 19 20.08 1.38 -20.01
CA ALA A 19 18.91 1.91 -19.31
C ALA A 19 19.21 1.90 -17.80
N PRO A 20 19.07 3.03 -17.09
CA PRO A 20 19.16 3.02 -15.64
C PRO A 20 18.03 2.14 -15.09
N SER A 21 18.38 1.05 -14.42
CA SER A 21 17.41 0.24 -13.66
C SER A 21 17.12 0.96 -12.35
N ALA A 22 16.23 1.94 -12.39
CA ALA A 22 15.65 2.48 -11.17
C ALA A 22 14.84 1.35 -10.52
N ILE A 23 15.34 0.81 -9.40
CA ILE A 23 14.59 -0.14 -8.58
C ILE A 23 13.39 0.65 -8.01
N PRO A 24 12.14 0.28 -8.32
CA PRO A 24 11.00 1.01 -7.80
C PRO A 24 10.99 0.89 -6.27
N ILE A 25 10.55 1.95 -5.57
CA ILE A 25 10.52 2.02 -4.10
C ILE A 25 9.81 0.79 -3.53
N TRP A 26 8.77 0.31 -4.21
CA TRP A 26 7.98 -0.87 -3.84
C TRP A 26 8.82 -2.11 -3.53
N GLU A 27 9.86 -2.39 -4.32
CA GLU A 27 10.75 -3.54 -4.13
C GLU A 27 11.58 -3.46 -2.84
N LEU A 28 11.74 -2.25 -2.28
CA LEU A 28 12.50 -2.02 -1.05
C LEU A 28 11.63 -2.12 0.21
N LEU A 29 10.31 -2.20 0.07
CA LEU A 29 9.40 -2.30 1.20
C LEU A 29 9.38 -3.72 1.76
N THR A 30 9.24 -3.82 3.06
CA THR A 30 8.91 -5.08 3.72
C THR A 30 7.49 -5.52 3.38
N TYR A 31 7.21 -6.82 3.55
CA TYR A 31 5.87 -7.38 3.42
C TYR A 31 4.81 -6.59 4.21
N GLU A 32 5.11 -6.21 5.45
CA GLU A 32 4.17 -5.48 6.31
C GLU A 32 3.86 -4.07 5.77
N GLU A 33 4.86 -3.37 5.24
CA GLU A 33 4.69 -2.05 4.63
C GLU A 33 3.88 -2.14 3.32
N LYS A 34 4.17 -3.14 2.47
CA LYS A 34 3.38 -3.41 1.26
C LYS A 34 1.92 -3.67 1.64
N MET A 35 1.69 -4.55 2.60
CA MET A 35 0.34 -4.89 3.05
C MET A 35 -0.42 -3.71 3.64
N GLY A 36 0.22 -2.90 4.49
CA GLY A 36 -0.40 -1.70 5.05
C GLY A 36 -0.88 -0.74 3.94
N ARG A 37 -0.07 -0.53 2.90
CA ARG A 37 -0.42 0.32 1.75
C ARG A 37 -1.57 -0.26 0.93
N LEU A 38 -1.55 -1.57 0.65
CA LEU A 38 -2.62 -2.24 -0.10
C LEU A 38 -3.95 -2.23 0.66
N MET A 39 -3.93 -2.50 1.96
CA MET A 39 -5.12 -2.43 2.80
C MET A 39 -5.69 -1.00 2.85
N TYR A 40 -4.84 0.01 3.01
CA TYR A 40 -5.26 1.41 2.98
C TYR A 40 -5.94 1.76 1.65
N LEU A 41 -5.33 1.43 0.52
CA LEU A 41 -5.90 1.64 -0.80
C LEU A 41 -7.25 0.92 -0.94
N PHE A 42 -7.31 -0.35 -0.53
CA PHE A 42 -8.52 -1.15 -0.61
C PHE A 42 -9.68 -0.56 0.21
N VAL A 43 -9.45 -0.09 1.44
CA VAL A 43 -10.48 0.55 2.27
C VAL A 43 -11.08 1.78 1.57
N HIS A 44 -10.27 2.57 0.86
CA HIS A 44 -10.76 3.72 0.08
C HIS A 44 -11.60 3.29 -1.12
N LEU A 45 -11.23 2.19 -1.78
CA LEU A 45 -12.02 1.60 -2.86
C LEU A 45 -13.36 1.08 -2.35
N VAL A 46 -13.37 0.40 -1.20
CA VAL A 46 -14.59 -0.06 -0.53
C VAL A 46 -15.49 1.12 -0.15
N GLN A 47 -14.92 2.20 0.40
CA GLN A 47 -15.68 3.40 0.72
C GLN A 47 -16.36 3.98 -0.52
N ARG A 48 -15.66 4.04 -1.67
CA ARG A 48 -16.26 4.49 -2.95
C ARG A 48 -17.36 3.53 -3.41
N TYR A 49 -17.09 2.23 -3.43
CA TYR A 49 -18.03 1.21 -3.88
C TYR A 49 -19.32 1.23 -3.05
N CYS A 50 -19.20 1.36 -1.73
CA CYS A 50 -20.35 1.30 -0.83
C CYS A 50 -21.19 2.58 -0.81
N LYS A 51 -20.78 3.70 -1.43
CA LYS A 51 -21.63 4.90 -1.55
C LYS A 51 -22.91 4.64 -2.33
N THR A 52 -22.86 3.72 -3.30
CA THR A 52 -24.01 3.36 -4.14
C THR A 52 -24.67 2.06 -3.70
N SER A 53 -24.19 1.45 -2.62
CA SER A 53 -24.72 0.17 -2.13
C SER A 53 -25.94 0.39 -1.23
N PRO A 54 -27.02 -0.39 -1.39
CA PRO A 54 -28.18 -0.33 -0.49
C PRO A 54 -27.91 -0.99 0.87
N SER A 55 -26.79 -1.68 1.06
CA SER A 55 -26.48 -2.41 2.29
C SER A 55 -25.81 -1.51 3.33
N ASN A 56 -26.40 -1.43 4.54
CA ASN A 56 -25.86 -0.64 5.65
C ASN A 56 -24.51 -1.19 6.18
N ASP A 57 -24.28 -2.49 6.05
CA ASP A 57 -23.04 -3.17 6.48
C ASP A 57 -22.01 -3.35 5.36
N CYS A 58 -22.25 -2.78 4.17
CA CYS A 58 -21.41 -2.95 2.98
C CYS A 58 -19.93 -2.76 3.30
N ARG A 59 -19.59 -1.62 3.92
CA ARG A 59 -18.19 -1.27 4.23
C ARG A 59 -17.54 -2.28 5.16
N LYS A 60 -18.24 -2.67 6.22
CA LYS A 60 -17.71 -3.61 7.23
C LYS A 60 -17.43 -4.98 6.61
N ILE A 61 -18.41 -5.54 5.91
CA ILE A 61 -18.32 -6.88 5.33
C ILE A 61 -17.27 -6.92 4.21
N MET A 62 -17.30 -5.95 3.30
CA MET A 62 -16.35 -5.89 2.17
C MET A 62 -14.92 -5.69 2.64
N THR A 63 -14.69 -4.78 3.59
CA THR A 63 -13.36 -4.54 4.14
C THR A 63 -12.82 -5.80 4.84
N LEU A 64 -13.61 -6.42 5.72
CA LEU A 64 -13.18 -7.62 6.45
C LEU A 64 -12.82 -8.76 5.50
N HIS A 65 -13.69 -9.06 4.54
CA HIS A 65 -13.46 -10.13 3.57
C HIS A 65 -12.27 -9.82 2.66
N GLY A 66 -12.15 -8.59 2.16
CA GLY A 66 -11.07 -8.23 1.24
C GLY A 66 -9.70 -8.16 1.90
N ILE A 67 -9.61 -7.63 3.12
CA ILE A 67 -8.36 -7.66 3.90
C ILE A 67 -7.94 -9.10 4.20
N SER A 68 -8.88 -9.97 4.58
CA SER A 68 -8.59 -11.40 4.79
C SER A 68 -8.03 -12.07 3.54
N ASN A 69 -8.57 -11.75 2.36
CA ASN A 69 -8.02 -12.26 1.10
C ASN A 69 -6.62 -11.72 0.81
N LEU A 70 -6.37 -10.43 1.03
CA LEU A 70 -5.04 -9.84 0.83
C LEU A 70 -3.99 -10.51 1.73
N LEU A 71 -4.35 -10.79 3.00
CA LEU A 71 -3.47 -11.45 3.98
C LEU A 71 -3.06 -12.87 3.60
N ASN A 72 -3.76 -13.51 2.66
CA ASN A 72 -3.41 -14.84 2.19
C ASN A 72 -2.39 -14.82 1.04
N TYR A 73 -1.99 -13.64 0.55
CA TYR A 73 -0.97 -13.53 -0.49
C TYR A 73 0.43 -13.46 0.12
N ASP A 74 1.36 -14.14 -0.55
CA ASP A 74 2.80 -14.04 -0.31
C ASP A 74 3.38 -12.75 -0.90
N GLU A 75 4.59 -12.42 -0.49
CA GLU A 75 5.28 -11.18 -0.87
C GLU A 75 5.42 -11.01 -2.39
N HIS A 76 5.79 -12.06 -3.13
CA HIS A 76 5.95 -11.99 -4.58
C HIS A 76 4.61 -11.64 -5.26
N THR A 77 3.50 -12.16 -4.74
CA THR A 77 2.17 -11.78 -5.24
C THR A 77 1.83 -10.33 -4.91
N LEU A 78 2.27 -9.79 -3.76
CA LEU A 78 2.09 -8.38 -3.43
C LEU A 78 2.92 -7.44 -4.31
N ASP A 79 4.06 -7.90 -4.84
CA ASP A 79 4.87 -7.15 -5.81
C ASP A 79 4.14 -6.87 -7.12
N LEU A 80 3.22 -7.76 -7.48
CA LEU A 80 2.33 -7.58 -8.63
C LEU A 80 1.19 -6.58 -8.37
N LEU A 81 1.03 -6.13 -7.13
CA LEU A 81 -0.04 -5.23 -6.69
C LEU A 81 0.46 -3.81 -6.38
N ASP A 82 1.68 -3.46 -6.79
CA ASP A 82 2.28 -2.15 -6.58
C ASP A 82 1.32 -0.99 -6.97
N PRO A 83 0.86 -0.16 -6.00
CA PRO A 83 -0.05 0.96 -6.22
C PRO A 83 0.40 1.98 -7.27
N ASP A 84 1.71 2.09 -7.52
CA ASP A 84 2.27 3.03 -8.48
C ASP A 84 2.21 2.51 -9.93
N GLN A 85 1.85 1.23 -10.13
CA GLN A 85 1.62 0.68 -11.46
C GLN A 85 0.31 1.16 -12.09
N ARG A 86 0.26 1.13 -13.43
CA ARG A 86 -0.97 1.40 -14.17
C ARG A 86 -2.04 0.39 -13.78
N ASN A 87 -3.24 0.88 -13.51
CA ASN A 87 -4.40 0.08 -13.08
C ASN A 87 -4.24 -0.64 -11.74
N ALA A 88 -3.27 -0.25 -10.90
CA ALA A 88 -3.03 -0.91 -9.62
C ALA A 88 -4.26 -0.95 -8.72
N SER A 89 -5.05 0.14 -8.68
CA SER A 89 -6.31 0.17 -7.93
C SER A 89 -7.28 -0.94 -8.35
N GLU A 90 -7.37 -1.23 -9.66
CA GLU A 90 -8.22 -2.30 -10.18
C GLU A 90 -7.65 -3.67 -9.84
N LEU A 91 -6.34 -3.87 -9.96
CA LEU A 91 -5.69 -5.13 -9.59
C LEU A 91 -5.86 -5.44 -8.10
N VAL A 92 -5.63 -4.46 -7.23
CA VAL A 92 -5.85 -4.58 -5.78
C VAL A 92 -7.30 -4.88 -5.48
N TRP A 93 -8.23 -4.22 -6.16
CA TRP A 93 -9.65 -4.52 -6.04
C TRP A 93 -9.97 -5.97 -6.43
N GLN A 94 -9.49 -6.42 -7.59
CA GLN A 94 -9.71 -7.78 -8.07
C GLN A 94 -9.10 -8.82 -7.13
N ALA A 95 -7.89 -8.59 -6.63
CA ALA A 95 -7.21 -9.46 -5.67
C ALA A 95 -8.00 -9.57 -4.35
N ALA A 96 -8.34 -8.43 -3.74
CA ALA A 96 -9.09 -8.40 -2.48
C ALA A 96 -10.50 -8.99 -2.61
N THR A 97 -11.17 -8.75 -3.75
CA THR A 97 -12.55 -9.21 -3.97
C THR A 97 -12.67 -10.56 -4.66
N LYS A 98 -11.55 -11.15 -5.10
CA LYS A 98 -11.51 -12.32 -5.99
C LYS A 98 -12.37 -12.13 -7.24
N SER A 99 -12.36 -10.91 -7.79
CA SER A 99 -13.12 -10.48 -8.97
C SER A 99 -14.63 -10.72 -8.90
N ARG A 100 -15.21 -10.80 -7.69
CA ARG A 100 -16.66 -11.03 -7.47
C ARG A 100 -17.50 -9.75 -7.61
N TYR A 101 -16.87 -8.58 -7.53
CA TYR A 101 -17.55 -7.29 -7.53
C TYR A 101 -16.98 -6.39 -8.62
N LYS A 102 -17.86 -5.58 -9.24
CA LYS A 102 -17.43 -4.58 -10.22
C LYS A 102 -16.54 -3.53 -9.55
N PHE A 103 -15.52 -3.07 -10.27
CA PHE A 103 -14.66 -2.00 -9.78
C PHE A 103 -15.51 -0.74 -9.48
N PRO A 104 -15.29 -0.05 -8.35
CA PRO A 104 -16.00 1.19 -8.05
C PRO A 104 -15.82 2.21 -9.17
N PRO A 105 -16.90 2.90 -9.61
CA PRO A 105 -16.78 3.91 -10.63
C PRO A 105 -15.77 4.98 -10.22
N GLU A 106 -15.05 5.49 -11.21
CA GLU A 106 -14.12 6.59 -10.98
C GLU A 106 -14.89 7.81 -10.47
N LYS A 107 -14.23 8.59 -9.63
CA LYS A 107 -14.73 9.88 -9.19
C LYS A 107 -14.88 10.75 -10.45
N SER A 108 -16.11 10.97 -10.94
CA SER A 108 -16.36 12.03 -11.94
C SER A 108 -16.17 13.38 -11.23
N TYR A 109 -14.94 13.86 -11.18
CA TYR A 109 -14.62 15.20 -10.68
C TYR A 109 -13.94 15.94 -11.82
N ASP A 110 -14.53 17.07 -12.19
CA ASP A 110 -13.86 18.08 -12.98
C ASP A 110 -12.45 18.33 -12.43
N ARG A 111 -11.52 18.46 -13.37
CA ARG A 111 -10.09 18.65 -13.18
C ARG A 111 -9.79 19.86 -12.29
N GLU A 112 -9.72 19.67 -10.98
CA GLU A 112 -9.07 20.64 -10.08
C GLU A 112 -7.70 20.12 -9.64
N ASN A 113 -6.69 20.87 -10.10
CA ASN A 113 -5.26 20.78 -9.83
C ASN A 113 -4.83 19.85 -8.66
N VAL A 114 -4.19 18.74 -9.02
CA VAL A 114 -3.33 17.99 -8.11
C VAL A 114 -2.09 18.83 -7.83
N LYS A 115 -2.09 19.56 -6.71
CA LYS A 115 -0.85 20.03 -6.09
C LYS A 115 -0.31 18.89 -5.24
N SER A 116 0.89 18.44 -5.59
CA SER A 116 1.67 17.41 -4.89
C SER A 116 1.65 17.66 -3.37
N PRO A 117 1.39 16.66 -2.51
CA PRO A 117 1.47 16.86 -1.07
C PRO A 117 2.94 16.80 -0.64
N SER A 118 3.48 17.97 -0.27
CA SER A 118 4.60 18.05 0.67
C SER A 118 4.10 17.58 2.04
N SER A 119 4.91 16.76 2.70
CA SER A 119 4.77 16.41 4.11
C SER A 119 4.57 17.66 4.95
N ASP A 120 3.52 17.67 5.78
CA ASP A 120 3.48 18.26 7.13
C ASP A 120 2.06 18.00 7.69
N TYR A 121 1.96 17.04 8.62
CA TYR A 121 0.71 16.73 9.32
C TYR A 121 0.60 17.63 10.57
N GLU A 122 0.03 18.82 10.43
CA GLU A 122 -0.51 19.56 11.57
C GLU A 122 -1.98 19.15 11.78
N LEU A 123 -2.22 18.44 12.88
CA LEU A 123 -3.55 18.09 13.35
C LEU A 123 -4.08 19.25 14.20
N SER A 124 -5.08 19.98 13.69
CA SER A 124 -5.93 20.85 14.51
C SER A 124 -7.34 20.27 14.65
N PRO A 125 -8.05 20.55 15.77
CA PRO A 125 -9.02 19.63 16.34
C PRO A 125 -10.49 20.09 16.23
N SER A 126 -11.37 19.14 16.59
CA SER A 126 -12.82 19.22 16.87
C SER A 126 -13.72 18.94 15.65
N ASP A 127 -14.82 18.18 15.75
CA ASP A 127 -15.68 17.89 16.91
C ASP A 127 -16.54 16.64 16.64
N SER A 128 -17.10 16.06 17.71
CA SER A 128 -18.27 15.16 17.79
C SER A 128 -18.07 13.63 17.78
N ASN A 129 -17.95 13.09 19.00
CA ASN A 129 -18.58 11.86 19.53
C ASN A 129 -18.39 10.54 18.77
N ASP A 130 -17.38 9.76 19.15
CA ASP A 130 -17.48 8.30 19.34
C ASP A 130 -16.23 7.82 20.11
N GLU A 131 -16.43 7.33 21.34
CA GLU A 131 -15.37 6.77 22.19
C GLU A 131 -14.85 5.45 21.59
N PRO A 132 -13.56 5.33 21.23
CA PRO A 132 -13.01 4.05 20.78
C PRO A 132 -12.69 3.17 21.98
N GLN A 133 -13.41 2.04 22.15
CA GLN A 133 -13.01 0.99 23.08
C GLN A 133 -11.60 0.48 22.72
N ARG A 134 -10.62 0.79 23.57
CA ARG A 134 -9.26 0.27 23.50
C ARG A 134 -9.26 -1.22 23.88
N VAL A 135 -9.14 -2.10 22.89
CA VAL A 135 -8.86 -3.53 23.12
C VAL A 135 -7.38 -3.67 23.50
N VAL A 136 -7.10 -3.82 24.79
CA VAL A 136 -5.75 -4.12 25.29
C VAL A 136 -5.53 -5.63 25.21
N VAL A 137 -4.63 -6.06 24.32
CA VAL A 137 -4.22 -7.48 24.22
C VAL A 137 -3.09 -7.73 25.23
N PRO A 138 -3.21 -8.71 26.15
CA PRO A 138 -2.13 -9.02 27.11
C PRO A 138 -0.92 -9.68 26.43
N ALA A 139 0.28 -9.34 26.90
CA ALA A 139 1.53 -9.92 26.40
C ALA A 139 1.69 -11.42 26.77
N PRO A 140 2.33 -12.26 25.92
CA PRO A 140 2.56 -13.68 26.18
C PRO A 140 3.50 -13.91 27.37
N LYS A 141 3.13 -14.80 28.29
CA LYS A 141 3.79 -15.02 29.60
C LYS A 141 5.09 -15.85 29.57
N HIS A 142 5.67 -16.14 28.40
CA HIS A 142 6.74 -17.13 28.29
C HIS A 142 8.15 -16.58 28.08
N LEU A 143 8.36 -15.26 28.22
CA LEU A 143 9.65 -14.63 27.94
C LEU A 143 10.28 -13.89 29.13
N PHE A 144 10.38 -14.49 30.32
CA PHE A 144 11.29 -13.98 31.36
C PHE A 144 11.92 -15.10 32.22
N PRO A 145 13.25 -15.32 32.15
CA PRO A 145 13.96 -16.18 33.09
C PRO A 145 14.07 -15.49 34.45
N ASN A 146 13.69 -16.22 35.50
CA ASN A 146 13.62 -15.79 36.89
C ASN A 146 15.00 -15.34 37.42
N ARG A 147 15.24 -14.03 37.59
CA ARG A 147 16.28 -13.52 38.49
C ARG A 147 15.65 -13.10 39.82
N ARG A 148 15.78 -13.99 40.79
CA ARG A 148 15.43 -13.80 42.20
C ARG A 148 16.48 -12.86 42.82
N MET A 149 16.11 -11.63 43.19
CA MET A 149 16.93 -10.76 44.05
C MET A 149 16.62 -11.08 45.51
N ILE A 150 17.67 -11.39 46.27
CA ILE A 150 17.68 -11.57 47.72
C ILE A 150 18.04 -10.21 48.34
N TYR A 151 17.30 -9.77 49.36
CA TYR A 151 17.72 -8.69 50.26
C TYR A 151 17.91 -9.27 51.67
N SER A 152 19.11 -9.13 52.22
CA SER A 152 19.42 -9.02 53.65
C SER A 152 20.70 -8.22 53.78
#